data_AF-A0A3E1NUL6-F1
#
_entry.id   AF-A0A3E1NUL6-F1
#
_cell.length_a   1.000
_cell.length_b   1.000
_cell.length_c   1.000
_cell.angle_alpha   90.00
_cell.angle_beta   90.00
_cell.angle_gamma   90.00
#
_symmetry.space_group_name_H-M   'P 1'
#
loop_
_entity.id
_entity.type
_entity.pdbx_description
1 polymer ?
#
loop_
_entity_poly.entity_id
_entity_poly.type
_entity_poly.pdbx_seq_one_letter_code
_entity_poly.pdbx_strand_id
1 'polypeptide(L)'
;MKWLLMALIHLYWTIPKKHRRRCIFKHTCSKYVYQTTKEKGFLHGMHALKQRVRQCRPGYALYTGDDSEEWVILPDKEIIARRCTNV
;
A
#
# COMPACT_ATOMS: atom_id res chain seq x y z
N MET A 1 1.28 15.58 -18.27
CA MET A 1 2.50 14.96 -17.68
C MET A 1 2.10 13.82 -16.73
N LYS A 2 1.78 12.63 -17.26
CA LYS A 2 1.29 11.46 -16.49
C LYS A 2 2.35 10.34 -16.38
N TRP A 3 3.33 10.38 -17.26
CA TRP A 3 4.30 9.32 -17.49
C TRP A 3 5.43 9.29 -16.47
N LEU A 4 5.80 10.42 -15.87
CA LEU A 4 6.89 10.49 -14.88
C LEU A 4 6.61 9.60 -13.65
N LEU A 5 5.41 9.69 -13.06
CA LEU A 5 5.05 8.84 -11.92
C LEU A 5 4.98 7.36 -12.32
N MET A 6 4.40 7.08 -13.49
CA MET A 6 4.29 5.71 -14.00
C MET A 6 5.67 5.11 -14.25
N ALA A 7 6.59 5.86 -14.85
CA ALA A 7 7.97 5.44 -15.09
C ALA A 7 8.73 5.18 -13.78
N LEU A 8 8.60 6.07 -12.79
CA LEU A 8 9.18 5.87 -11.46
C LEU A 8 8.64 4.63 -10.76
N ILE A 9 7.33 4.38 -10.84
CA ILE A 9 6.70 3.18 -10.26
C ILE A 9 7.17 1.92 -11.00
N HIS A 10 7.34 1.99 -12.32
CA HIS A 10 7.81 0.88 -13.13
C HIS A 10 9.27 0.53 -12.79
N LEU A 11 10.12 1.55 -12.62
CA LEU A 11 11.49 1.40 -12.14
C LEU A 11 11.53 0.83 -10.72
N TYR A 12 10.63 1.25 -9.83
CA TYR A 12 10.49 0.63 -8.52
C TYR A 12 10.03 -0.85 -8.59
N TRP A 13 9.32 -1.24 -9.64
CA TRP A 13 8.88 -2.62 -9.86
C TRP A 13 9.99 -3.59 -10.27
N THR A 14 11.10 -3.11 -10.82
CA THR A 14 12.27 -3.95 -11.12
C THR A 14 13.00 -4.42 -9.87
N ILE A 15 12.82 -3.74 -8.73
CA ILE A 15 13.40 -4.13 -7.44
C ILE A 15 12.70 -5.41 -6.92
N PRO A 16 13.42 -6.47 -6.55
CA PRO A 16 12.82 -7.75 -6.18
C PRO A 16 11.85 -7.63 -5.01
N LYS A 17 10.67 -8.27 -5.15
CA LYS A 17 9.62 -8.31 -4.11
C LYS A 17 10.10 -8.89 -2.78
N LYS A 18 11.21 -9.65 -2.80
CA LYS A 18 11.82 -10.30 -1.63
C LYS A 18 12.28 -9.31 -0.54
N HIS A 19 12.61 -8.07 -0.91
CA HIS A 19 12.95 -7.01 0.05
C HIS A 19 11.76 -6.16 0.50
N ARG A 20 10.57 -6.39 -0.06
CA ARG A 20 9.40 -5.55 0.23
C ARG A 20 8.70 -6.10 1.46
N ARG A 21 8.64 -5.29 2.52
CA ARG A 21 7.78 -5.56 3.68
C ARG A 21 6.33 -5.78 3.21
N ARG A 22 5.62 -6.73 3.82
CA ARG A 22 4.19 -6.91 3.55
C ARG A 22 3.45 -5.62 3.94
N CYS A 23 2.67 -5.08 3.02
CA CYS A 23 1.88 -3.87 3.24
C CYS A 23 0.63 -4.22 4.07
N ILE A 24 0.17 -3.33 4.95
CA ILE A 24 -1.12 -3.51 5.65
C ILE A 24 -2.25 -3.75 4.66
N PHE A 25 -2.20 -3.05 3.54
CA PHE A 25 -3.16 -3.14 2.47
C PHE A 25 -2.96 -4.38 1.60
N LYS A 26 -4.06 -4.96 1.11
CA LYS A 26 -4.04 -6.04 0.10
C LYS A 26 -3.37 -5.60 -1.19
N HIS A 27 -3.65 -4.37 -1.62
CA HIS A 27 -2.96 -3.72 -2.74
C HIS A 27 -1.81 -2.86 -2.23
N THR A 28 -0.60 -3.10 -2.76
CA THR A 28 0.57 -2.27 -2.45
C THR A 28 0.32 -0.82 -2.85
N CYS A 29 0.85 0.14 -2.07
CA CYS A 29 0.72 1.56 -2.34
C CYS A 29 1.11 1.92 -3.78
N SER A 30 2.17 1.30 -4.30
CA SER A 30 2.62 1.49 -5.69
C SER A 30 1.58 1.06 -6.74
N LYS A 31 0.87 -0.05 -6.52
CA LYS A 31 -0.14 -0.57 -7.47
C LYS A 31 -1.40 0.29 -7.44
N TYR A 32 -1.84 0.69 -6.24
CA TYR A 32 -2.97 1.59 -6.06
C TYR A 32 -2.71 2.94 -6.74
N VAL A 33 -1.57 3.56 -6.45
CA VAL A 33 -1.19 4.86 -7.04
C VAL A 33 -1.04 4.77 -8.55
N TYR A 34 -0.47 3.69 -9.08
CA TYR A 34 -0.40 3.47 -10.52
C TYR A 34 -1.79 3.43 -11.17
N GLN A 35 -2.72 2.68 -10.59
CA GLN A 35 -4.07 2.56 -11.10
C GLN A 35 -4.84 3.88 -11.00
N THR A 36 -4.77 4.56 -9.85
CA THR A 36 -5.36 5.89 -9.68
C THR A 36 -4.75 6.92 -10.63
N THR A 37 -3.44 6.87 -10.88
CA THR A 37 -2.77 7.75 -11.84
C THR A 37 -3.24 7.51 -13.27
N LYS A 38 -3.45 6.23 -13.63
CA LYS A 38 -3.95 5.83 -14.94
C LYS A 38 -5.39 6.30 -15.17
N GLU A 39 -6.25 6.16 -14.16
CA GLU A 39 -7.69 6.49 -14.26
C GLU A 39 -7.97 7.99 -14.07
N LYS A 40 -7.39 8.62 -13.04
CA LYS A 40 -7.72 10.00 -12.61
C LYS A 40 -6.60 11.01 -12.84
N GLY A 41 -5.45 10.57 -13.35
CA GLY A 41 -4.28 11.42 -13.63
C GLY A 41 -3.30 11.57 -12.46
N PHE A 42 -2.19 12.26 -12.74
CA PHE A 42 -1.01 12.38 -11.86
C PHE A 42 -1.32 12.96 -10.47
N LEU A 43 -2.09 14.05 -10.41
CA LEU A 43 -2.44 14.73 -9.15
C LEU A 43 -3.21 13.81 -8.20
N HIS A 44 -4.17 13.05 -8.74
CA HIS A 44 -4.92 12.07 -7.96
C HIS A 44 -4.04 10.91 -7.49
N GLY A 45 -3.08 10.46 -8.31
CA GLY A 45 -2.08 9.48 -7.91
C GLY A 45 -1.25 9.92 -6.71
N MET A 46 -0.74 11.15 -6.72
CA MET A 46 0.00 11.71 -5.59
C MET A 46 -0.88 11.86 -4.34
N HIS A 47 -2.12 12.32 -4.50
CA HIS A 47 -3.05 12.45 -3.37
C HIS A 47 -3.38 11.08 -2.75
N ALA A 48 -3.65 10.08 -3.58
CA ALA A 48 -3.84 8.69 -3.19
C ALA A 48 -2.62 8.14 -2.45
N LEU A 49 -1.40 8.41 -2.92
CA LEU A 49 -0.17 8.01 -2.23
C LEU A 49 -0.09 8.67 -0.86
N LYS A 50 -0.30 9.98 -0.78
CA LYS A 50 -0.22 10.74 0.47
C LYS A 50 -1.25 10.26 1.49
N GLN A 51 -2.48 9.99 1.06
CA GLN A 51 -3.52 9.40 1.91
C GLN A 51 -3.11 8.01 2.39
N ARG A 52 -2.65 7.14 1.48
CA ARG A 52 -2.16 5.80 1.84
C ARG A 52 -0.96 5.84 2.78
N VAL A 53 -0.01 6.77 2.62
CA VAL A 53 1.14 6.92 3.52
C VAL A 53 0.70 7.41 4.89
N ARG A 54 -0.29 8.33 4.96
CA ARG A 54 -0.89 8.75 6.24
C ARG A 54 -1.63 7.62 6.95
N GLN A 55 -2.35 6.79 6.19
CA GLN A 55 -3.05 5.61 6.72
C GLN A 55 -2.10 4.46 7.04
N CYS A 56 -0.99 4.35 6.31
CA CYS A 56 0.09 3.41 6.55
C CYS A 56 0.89 3.89 7.76
N ARG A 57 0.29 3.79 8.95
CA ARG A 57 0.91 4.16 10.23
C ARG A 57 2.18 3.30 10.41
N PRO A 58 3.39 3.87 10.25
CA PRO A 58 4.62 3.09 10.33
C PRO A 58 4.76 2.50 11.73
N GLY A 59 5.22 1.24 11.82
CA GLY A 59 5.27 0.49 13.08
C GLY A 59 4.15 -0.54 13.25
N TYR A 60 3.35 -0.79 12.21
CA TYR A 60 2.41 -1.90 12.21
C TYR A 60 3.13 -3.26 12.17
N ALA A 61 2.53 -4.27 12.80
CA ALA A 61 2.91 -5.67 12.67
C ALA A 61 1.81 -6.43 11.93
N LEU A 62 2.21 -7.38 11.09
CA LEU A 62 1.30 -8.29 10.40
C LEU A 62 1.41 -9.65 11.05
N TYR A 63 0.28 -10.19 11.49
CA TYR A 63 0.16 -11.50 12.08
C TYR A 63 -0.75 -12.35 11.21
N THR A 64 -0.33 -13.57 10.90
CA THR A 64 -1.17 -14.54 10.18
C THR A 64 -1.55 -15.62 11.19
N GLY A 65 -2.84 -15.75 11.50
CA GLY A 65 -3.33 -16.83 12.34
C GLY A 65 -3.46 -18.14 11.58
N ASP A 66 -3.62 -19.25 12.30
CA ASP A 66 -3.81 -20.59 11.72
C ASP A 66 -5.06 -20.69 10.81
N ASP A 67 -6.11 -19.91 11.09
CA ASP A 67 -7.34 -19.84 10.28
C ASP A 67 -7.18 -19.13 8.93
N SER A 68 -5.95 -18.90 8.46
CA SER A 68 -5.65 -18.10 7.25
C SER A 68 -6.10 -16.64 7.30
N GLU A 69 -6.55 -16.15 8.47
CA GLU A 69 -6.86 -14.75 8.69
C GLU A 69 -5.58 -13.95 8.99
N GLU A 70 -5.38 -12.88 8.23
CA GLU A 70 -4.31 -11.91 8.48
C GLU A 70 -4.84 -10.76 9.33
N TRP A 71 -4.14 -10.49 10.42
CA TRP A 71 -4.38 -9.42 11.37
C TRP A 71 -3.30 -8.35 11.23
N VAL A 72 -3.70 -7.10 11.36
CA VAL A 72 -2.82 -5.94 11.38
C VAL A 72 -2.87 -5.35 12.79
N ILE A 73 -1.73 -5.34 13.45
CA ILE A 73 -1.55 -4.68 14.74
C ILE A 73 -0.96 -3.30 14.44
N LEU A 74 -1.73 -2.25 14.70
CA LEU A 74 -1.30 -0.88 14.52
C LEU A 74 -0.37 -0.44 15.68
N PRO A 75 0.42 0.63 15.50
CA PRO A 75 1.34 1.11 16.53
C PRO A 75 0.65 1.57 17.84
N ASP A 76 -0.65 1.88 17.79
CA ASP A 76 -1.48 2.19 18.97
C ASP A 76 -2.09 0.96 19.64
N LYS A 77 -1.64 -0.25 19.26
CA LYS A 77 -2.13 -1.57 19.74
C LYS A 77 -3.55 -1.91 19.29
N GLU A 78 -4.13 -1.13 18.38
CA GLU A 78 -5.39 -1.50 17.74
C GLU A 78 -5.17 -2.70 16.81
N ILE A 79 -6.05 -3.70 16.90
CA ILE A 79 -5.98 -4.91 16.08
C ILE A 79 -7.13 -4.85 15.08
N ILE A 80 -6.79 -4.78 13.80
CA ILE A 80 -7.78 -4.80 12.72
C ILE A 80 -7.53 -5.97 11.79
N ALA A 81 -8.61 -6.60 11.33
CA ALA A 81 -8.50 -7.63 10.30
C ALA A 81 -7.99 -6.98 8.99
N ARG A 82 -7.03 -7.63 8.32
CA ARG A 82 -6.43 -7.10 7.07
C ARG A 82 -7.49 -6.86 5.99
N ARG A 83 -8.57 -7.65 5.98
CA ARG A 83 -9.72 -7.46 5.06
C ARG A 83 -10.38 -6.08 5.20
N CYS A 84 -10.38 -5.50 6.40
CA CYS A 84 -10.98 -4.20 6.69
C CYS A 84 -10.08 -3.03 6.25
N THR A 85 -8.83 -3.30 5.82
CA THR A 85 -7.93 -2.24 5.32
C THR A 85 -8.14 -1.91 3.85
N ASN A 86 -9.02 -2.61 3.11
CA ASN A 86 -9.29 -2.29 1.70
C ASN A 86 -10.04 -0.96 1.56
N VAL A 87 -9.28 0.13 1.42
CA VAL A 87 -9.76 1.43 0.91
C VAL A 87 -9.28 1.63 -0.52
#